data_AF-A0A533UVE3-F1
#
_entry.id   AF-A0A533UVE3-F1
#
_cell.length_a   1.000
_cell.length_b   1.000
_cell.length_c   1.000
_cell.angle_alpha   90.00
_cell.angle_beta   90.00
_cell.angle_gamma   90.00
#
_symmetry.space_group_name_H-M   'P 1'
#
loop_
_entity.id
_entity.type
_entity.pdbx_description
1 polymer ?
#
loop_
_entity_poly.entity_id
_entity_poly.type
_entity_poly.pdbx_seq_one_letter_code
_entity_poly.pdbx_strand_id
1 'polypeptide(L)'
;MSWDPSTSTCTVTNLSLTLDNGDSLTVENGVALVIDTGTIDNSGTMNIPGQIHEVSSSITNEALGQMNISPSGVISFEASNLANLGKVNNQGRIDGHSASYSNSGEINIQGATATMGGEVTFTNNAGGVINIDDSGTLFNLGFVINNGIINNHALINNVTDEIDNNSGGTINNSGTIRNFHGLLNNFGTINNEFGGIIDNSGTIHNSGTINNCSGTIDNSGTIDGNPIVNTCNQDTTTTITSSLNPSVFSQLVTFTVTVTNPGGTPTGTVTFNDGGVSIGSGTLDGTGQATLSVSTLSAGTHTITAVYLGDSNFNPSTSPELSQVVLTPSQAVDRLANLAHTLGLKSSELDSAQKLL
;
A
#
# COMPACT_ATOMS: atom_id res chain seq x y z
N MET A 1 25.50 8.90 -36.72
CA MET A 1 25.17 9.92 -35.70
C MET A 1 25.42 11.29 -36.32
N SER A 2 24.42 12.15 -36.33
CA SER A 2 24.50 13.55 -36.79
C SER A 2 24.01 14.49 -35.70
N TRP A 3 24.80 15.50 -35.36
CA TRP A 3 24.46 16.52 -34.37
C TRP A 3 23.98 17.80 -35.05
N ASP A 4 22.80 18.27 -34.67
CA ASP A 4 22.28 19.59 -35.03
C ASP A 4 22.36 20.52 -33.81
N PRO A 5 23.31 21.47 -33.78
CA PRO A 5 23.47 22.40 -32.67
C PRO A 5 22.35 23.45 -32.57
N SER A 6 21.55 23.65 -33.62
CA SER A 6 20.45 24.63 -33.60
C SER A 6 19.22 24.11 -32.84
N THR A 7 19.07 22.79 -32.79
CA THR A 7 17.96 22.07 -32.15
C THR A 7 18.43 21.19 -30.99
N SER A 8 19.72 21.21 -30.66
CA SER A 8 20.36 20.32 -29.68
C SER A 8 19.98 18.84 -29.89
N THR A 9 19.83 18.45 -31.16
CA THR A 9 19.33 17.13 -31.54
C THR A 9 20.45 16.27 -32.07
N CYS A 10 20.56 15.06 -31.54
CA CYS A 10 21.44 14.01 -32.01
C CYS A 10 20.60 12.94 -32.72
N THR A 11 20.68 12.87 -34.05
CA THR A 11 19.98 11.84 -34.82
C THR A 11 20.90 10.66 -35.09
N VAL A 12 20.39 9.46 -34.85
CA VAL A 12 21.08 8.22 -35.15
C VAL A 12 20.19 7.32 -36.00
N THR A 13 20.77 6.79 -37.07
CA THR A 13 20.13 5.90 -38.02
C THR A 13 20.94 4.60 -38.08
N ASN A 14 20.28 3.44 -38.18
CA ASN A 14 20.88 2.11 -38.11
C ASN A 14 21.76 1.90 -36.85
N LEU A 15 21.31 2.40 -35.71
CA LEU A 15 22.03 2.22 -34.45
C LEU A 15 21.78 0.83 -33.89
N SER A 16 22.82 0.03 -33.66
CA SER A 16 22.75 -1.10 -32.72
C SER A 16 23.65 -0.76 -31.55
N LEU A 17 23.04 -0.38 -30.44
CA LEU A 17 23.74 -0.06 -29.21
C LEU A 17 23.47 -1.15 -28.18
N THR A 18 24.55 -1.76 -27.68
CA THR A 18 24.48 -2.65 -26.52
C THR A 18 25.11 -1.91 -25.35
N LEU A 19 24.36 -1.80 -24.25
CA LEU A 19 24.87 -1.30 -22.98
C LEU A 19 25.03 -2.49 -22.04
N ASP A 20 26.27 -2.91 -21.79
CA ASP A 20 26.52 -4.06 -20.94
C ASP A 20 26.36 -3.70 -19.47
N ASN A 21 26.27 -4.71 -18.60
CA ASN A 21 26.15 -4.49 -17.17
C ASN A 21 27.36 -3.69 -16.63
N GLY A 22 27.07 -2.57 -15.98
CA GLY A 22 28.06 -1.61 -15.49
C GLY A 22 28.30 -0.42 -16.42
N ASP A 23 27.87 -0.50 -17.67
CA ASP A 23 27.93 0.64 -18.58
C ASP A 23 26.80 1.64 -18.29
N SER A 24 27.02 2.90 -18.64
CA SER A 24 26.02 3.95 -18.52
C SER A 24 25.91 4.82 -19.77
N LEU A 25 24.67 5.08 -20.19
CA LEU A 25 24.33 6.10 -21.18
C LEU A 25 23.54 7.22 -20.48
N THR A 26 23.92 8.47 -20.73
CA THR A 26 23.18 9.64 -20.23
C THR A 26 22.76 10.54 -21.39
N VAL A 27 21.46 10.80 -21.52
CA VAL A 27 20.91 11.79 -22.45
C VAL A 27 20.72 13.09 -21.68
N GLU A 28 21.69 14.01 -21.80
CA GLU A 28 21.73 15.23 -20.98
C GLU A 28 20.50 16.12 -21.11
N ASN A 29 20.24 16.95 -20.09
CA ASN A 29 19.11 17.86 -20.10
C ASN A 29 19.19 18.83 -21.30
N GLY A 30 18.06 19.04 -21.97
CA GLY A 30 17.97 19.86 -23.18
C GLY A 30 18.55 19.22 -24.45
N VAL A 31 18.98 17.95 -24.38
CA VAL A 31 19.39 17.15 -25.54
C VAL A 31 18.26 16.21 -25.95
N ALA A 32 18.02 16.11 -27.26
CA ALA A 32 17.16 15.08 -27.84
C ALA A 32 18.00 14.03 -28.57
N LEU A 33 17.87 12.77 -28.17
CA LEU A 33 18.38 11.62 -28.91
C LEU A 33 17.26 11.07 -29.78
N VAL A 34 17.38 11.26 -31.10
CA VAL A 34 16.42 10.74 -32.09
C VAL A 34 16.97 9.44 -32.67
N ILE A 35 16.21 8.36 -32.52
CA ILE A 35 16.55 7.04 -33.05
C ILE A 35 15.58 6.74 -34.18
N ASP A 36 16.08 6.89 -35.40
CA ASP A 36 15.27 6.73 -36.61
C ASP A 36 15.07 5.24 -36.94
N THR A 37 16.15 4.47 -36.89
CA THR A 37 16.14 3.01 -37.11
C THR A 37 17.20 2.32 -36.26
N GLY A 38 16.92 1.09 -35.80
CA GLY A 38 17.88 0.24 -35.08
C GLY A 38 17.38 -0.27 -33.72
N THR A 39 18.32 -0.78 -32.91
CA THR A 39 18.06 -1.39 -31.59
C THR A 39 18.94 -0.80 -30.48
N ILE A 40 18.37 -0.66 -29.28
CA ILE A 40 19.16 -0.50 -28.05
C ILE A 40 18.86 -1.67 -27.13
N ASP A 41 19.88 -2.46 -26.82
CA ASP A 41 19.80 -3.55 -25.86
C ASP A 41 20.52 -3.11 -24.58
N ASN A 42 19.75 -2.80 -23.55
CA ASN A 42 20.24 -2.22 -22.32
C ASN A 42 20.27 -3.25 -21.19
N SER A 43 21.46 -3.74 -20.85
CA SER A 43 21.75 -4.48 -19.63
C SER A 43 22.47 -3.62 -18.56
N GLY A 44 22.77 -2.35 -18.88
CA GLY A 44 23.43 -1.38 -17.99
C GLY A 44 22.45 -0.32 -17.46
N THR A 45 22.88 0.94 -17.38
CA THR A 45 22.06 2.07 -16.90
C THR A 45 21.86 3.18 -17.94
N MET A 46 20.62 3.44 -18.33
CA MET A 46 20.23 4.64 -19.07
C MET A 46 19.69 5.73 -18.13
N ASN A 47 20.30 6.91 -18.15
CA ASN A 47 19.84 8.10 -17.44
C ASN A 47 19.30 9.13 -18.43
N ILE A 48 18.05 9.54 -18.26
CA ILE A 48 17.31 10.31 -19.27
C ILE A 48 16.75 11.58 -18.61
N PRO A 49 17.58 12.61 -18.37
CA PRO A 49 17.11 13.96 -18.05
C PRO A 49 16.67 14.76 -19.28
N GLY A 50 17.17 14.42 -20.48
CA GLY A 50 16.75 14.96 -21.77
C GLY A 50 15.62 14.17 -22.43
N GLN A 51 15.62 14.11 -23.75
CA GLN A 51 14.55 13.45 -24.52
C GLN A 51 15.11 12.29 -25.35
N ILE A 52 14.39 11.17 -25.38
CA ILE A 52 14.56 10.12 -26.38
C ILE A 52 13.31 10.13 -27.26
N HIS A 53 13.51 10.20 -28.57
CA HIS A 53 12.43 10.11 -29.54
C HIS A 53 12.73 8.99 -30.53
N GLU A 54 11.88 7.98 -30.53
CA GLU A 54 11.98 6.81 -31.38
C GLU A 54 10.98 6.88 -32.52
N VAL A 55 11.40 6.51 -33.73
CA VAL A 55 10.58 6.63 -34.95
C VAL A 55 10.30 5.27 -35.59
N SER A 56 11.30 4.40 -35.70
CA SER A 56 11.16 3.03 -36.21
C SER A 56 12.26 2.15 -35.63
N SER A 57 12.32 2.12 -34.31
CA SER A 57 13.35 1.43 -33.53
C SER A 57 12.77 0.49 -32.48
N SER A 58 13.64 -0.21 -31.76
CA SER A 58 13.27 -0.91 -30.55
C SER A 58 14.28 -0.69 -29.43
N ILE A 59 13.79 -0.41 -28.23
CA ILE A 59 14.58 -0.48 -27.01
C ILE A 59 14.15 -1.74 -26.25
N THR A 60 15.15 -2.53 -25.87
CA THR A 60 15.00 -3.62 -24.92
C THR A 60 15.75 -3.23 -23.65
N ASN A 61 15.03 -2.99 -22.56
CA ASN A 61 15.62 -2.91 -21.23
C ASN A 61 15.70 -4.34 -20.67
N GLU A 62 16.85 -4.97 -20.82
CA GLU A 62 17.10 -6.35 -20.42
C GLU A 62 16.94 -6.55 -18.91
N ALA A 63 16.92 -7.80 -18.45
CA ALA A 63 16.61 -8.14 -17.04
C ALA A 63 17.50 -7.43 -15.99
N LEU A 64 18.76 -7.11 -16.35
CA LEU A 64 19.68 -6.35 -15.49
C LEU A 64 19.68 -4.85 -15.78
N GLY A 65 19.03 -4.44 -16.88
CA GLY A 65 18.95 -3.08 -17.34
C GLY A 65 18.13 -2.19 -16.43
N GLN A 66 18.61 -0.96 -16.26
CA GLN A 66 17.91 0.08 -15.55
C GLN A 66 17.72 1.31 -16.45
N MET A 67 16.50 1.82 -16.54
CA MET A 67 16.20 3.12 -17.14
C MET A 67 15.71 4.10 -16.08
N ASN A 68 16.34 5.27 -15.99
CA ASN A 68 16.01 6.32 -15.04
C ASN A 68 15.58 7.57 -15.81
N ILE A 69 14.28 7.84 -15.85
CA ILE A 69 13.71 9.00 -16.52
C ILE A 69 13.52 10.07 -15.46
N SER A 70 14.23 11.19 -15.59
CA SER A 70 14.15 12.28 -14.62
C SER A 70 12.84 13.07 -14.79
N PRO A 71 12.47 13.99 -13.89
CA PRO A 71 11.24 14.78 -14.03
C PRO A 71 11.09 15.56 -15.34
N SER A 72 12.19 16.04 -15.93
CA SER A 72 12.20 16.68 -17.26
C SER A 72 12.33 15.69 -18.41
N GLY A 73 12.61 14.43 -18.10
CA GLY A 73 12.90 13.39 -19.05
C GLY A 73 11.66 12.98 -19.82
N VAL A 74 11.81 12.79 -21.13
CA VAL A 74 10.73 12.28 -21.98
C VAL A 74 11.27 11.13 -22.82
N ILE A 75 10.58 10.02 -22.83
CA ILE A 75 10.73 9.02 -23.88
C ILE A 75 9.45 9.02 -24.71
N SER A 76 9.60 9.20 -26.02
CA SER A 76 8.49 9.19 -26.96
C SER A 76 8.75 8.17 -28.06
N PHE A 77 7.73 7.44 -28.47
CA PHE A 77 7.83 6.42 -29.52
C PHE A 77 6.77 6.62 -30.58
N GLU A 78 7.16 6.55 -31.84
CA GLU A 78 6.29 6.44 -33.01
C GLU A 78 6.54 5.08 -33.65
N ALA A 79 5.51 4.27 -33.93
CA ALA A 79 5.62 3.00 -34.66
C ALA A 79 6.74 2.03 -34.17
N SER A 80 7.11 2.11 -32.89
CA SER A 80 8.29 1.46 -32.29
C SER A 80 7.89 0.59 -31.10
N ASN A 81 8.82 -0.25 -30.61
CA ASN A 81 8.58 -1.17 -29.51
C ASN A 81 9.53 -0.90 -28.34
N LEU A 82 8.97 -0.74 -27.14
CA LEU A 82 9.74 -0.76 -25.89
C LEU A 82 9.40 -2.02 -25.09
N ALA A 83 10.40 -2.88 -24.90
CA ALA A 83 10.30 -4.06 -24.05
C ALA A 83 11.09 -3.84 -22.76
N ASN A 84 10.43 -3.95 -21.62
CA ASN A 84 11.07 -3.89 -20.30
C ASN A 84 11.06 -5.27 -19.63
N LEU A 85 12.24 -5.85 -19.44
CA LEU A 85 12.48 -7.03 -18.61
C LEU A 85 13.16 -6.66 -17.28
N GLY A 86 13.86 -5.52 -17.25
CA GLY A 86 14.55 -5.00 -16.06
C GLY A 86 13.71 -3.98 -15.29
N LYS A 87 14.35 -2.88 -14.88
CA LYS A 87 13.73 -1.83 -14.04
C LYS A 87 13.62 -0.49 -14.77
N VAL A 88 12.44 0.12 -14.74
CA VAL A 88 12.22 1.50 -15.20
C VAL A 88 11.78 2.35 -14.01
N ASN A 89 12.54 3.39 -13.70
CA ASN A 89 12.16 4.41 -12.73
C ASN A 89 11.75 5.65 -13.52
N ASN A 90 10.44 5.86 -13.63
CA ASN A 90 9.87 6.97 -14.37
C ASN A 90 9.47 8.10 -13.42
N GLN A 91 10.20 9.22 -13.49
CA GLN A 91 9.80 10.49 -12.87
C GLN A 91 9.30 11.53 -13.88
N GLY A 92 9.49 11.28 -15.17
CA GLY A 92 9.13 12.19 -16.26
C GLY A 92 7.91 11.71 -17.04
N ARG A 93 8.07 11.57 -18.36
CA ARG A 93 7.01 11.16 -19.26
C ARG A 93 7.47 10.04 -20.19
N ILE A 94 6.59 9.05 -20.39
CA ILE A 94 6.71 8.01 -21.40
C ILE A 94 5.47 8.16 -22.27
N ASP A 95 5.64 8.51 -23.54
CA ASP A 95 4.55 8.74 -24.52
C ASP A 95 4.68 7.77 -25.68
N GLY A 96 3.56 7.25 -26.18
CA GLY A 96 3.56 6.45 -27.40
C GLY A 96 2.55 6.98 -28.42
N HIS A 97 2.87 6.81 -29.70
CA HIS A 97 1.96 7.00 -30.82
C HIS A 97 2.08 5.80 -31.78
N SER A 98 0.98 5.06 -31.98
CA SER A 98 0.97 3.84 -32.83
C SER A 98 2.07 2.82 -32.48
N ALA A 99 2.41 2.70 -31.19
CA ALA A 99 3.52 1.93 -30.66
C ALA A 99 3.03 0.80 -29.74
N SER A 100 3.91 -0.15 -29.40
CA SER A 100 3.63 -1.14 -28.36
C SER A 100 4.67 -1.05 -27.23
N TYR A 101 4.16 -1.05 -26.00
CA TYR A 101 5.01 -1.13 -24.81
C TYR A 101 4.70 -2.44 -24.09
N SER A 102 5.73 -3.20 -23.74
CA SER A 102 5.60 -4.47 -23.04
C SER A 102 6.44 -4.49 -21.77
N ASN A 103 5.81 -4.74 -20.62
CA ASN A 103 6.48 -4.87 -19.33
C ASN A 103 6.45 -6.33 -18.85
N SER A 104 7.60 -6.95 -18.67
CA SER A 104 7.79 -8.19 -17.92
C SER A 104 8.65 -8.00 -16.67
N GLY A 105 9.22 -6.80 -16.48
CA GLY A 105 10.02 -6.42 -15.32
C GLY A 105 9.26 -5.51 -14.35
N GLU A 106 9.95 -4.51 -13.81
CA GLU A 106 9.41 -3.56 -12.83
C GLU A 106 9.36 -2.13 -13.40
N ILE A 107 8.24 -1.44 -13.23
CA ILE A 107 8.10 -0.01 -13.54
C ILE A 107 7.67 0.72 -12.28
N ASN A 108 8.42 1.74 -11.88
CA ASN A 108 8.05 2.64 -10.79
C ASN A 108 7.72 4.01 -11.36
N ILE A 109 6.52 4.52 -11.05
CA ILE A 109 6.01 5.81 -11.53
C ILE A 109 5.93 6.75 -10.32
N GLN A 110 6.80 7.76 -10.27
CA GLN A 110 7.00 8.65 -9.11
C GLN A 110 7.00 10.12 -9.52
N GLY A 111 6.05 10.95 -9.02
CA GLY A 111 6.00 12.38 -9.37
C GLY A 111 5.86 12.65 -10.87
N ALA A 112 5.47 11.62 -11.61
CA ALA A 112 5.50 11.50 -13.06
C ALA A 112 4.09 11.28 -13.57
N THR A 113 3.83 11.71 -14.80
CA THR A 113 2.71 11.16 -15.56
C THR A 113 3.28 10.15 -16.55
N ALA A 114 3.06 8.86 -16.31
CA ALA A 114 3.16 7.89 -17.39
C ALA A 114 1.92 8.10 -18.27
N THR A 115 2.07 8.83 -19.37
CA THR A 115 0.98 9.05 -20.33
C THR A 115 0.97 7.89 -21.30
N MET A 116 0.26 6.84 -20.94
CA MET A 116 0.21 5.62 -21.72
C MET A 116 -1.03 5.71 -22.60
N GLY A 117 -0.92 6.31 -23.79
CA GLY A 117 -2.01 6.24 -24.76
C GLY A 117 -2.03 7.32 -25.84
N GLY A 118 -2.99 7.15 -26.75
CA GLY A 118 -2.92 7.25 -28.21
C GLY A 118 -3.40 5.91 -28.79
N GLU A 119 -3.24 5.64 -30.10
CA GLU A 119 -3.41 4.30 -30.70
C GLU A 119 -2.35 3.27 -30.20
N VAL A 120 -2.09 3.22 -28.90
CA VAL A 120 -0.98 2.50 -28.25
C VAL A 120 -1.53 1.45 -27.32
N THR A 121 -0.94 0.26 -27.41
CA THR A 121 -1.18 -0.83 -26.46
C THR A 121 -0.03 -0.91 -25.47
N PHE A 122 -0.34 -0.65 -24.20
CA PHE A 122 0.56 -0.93 -23.09
C PHE A 122 0.18 -2.27 -22.48
N THR A 123 1.12 -3.21 -22.45
CA THR A 123 0.91 -4.54 -21.87
C THR A 123 1.81 -4.74 -20.67
N ASN A 124 1.22 -4.95 -19.50
CA ASN A 124 1.90 -5.55 -18.36
C ASN A 124 1.76 -7.07 -18.46
N ASN A 125 2.82 -7.76 -18.83
CA ASN A 125 2.85 -9.22 -18.97
C ASN A 125 2.77 -9.91 -17.61
N ALA A 126 2.51 -11.21 -17.65
CA ALA A 126 2.62 -12.05 -16.46
C ALA A 126 4.04 -11.96 -15.87
N GLY A 127 4.13 -11.71 -14.56
CA GLY A 127 5.40 -11.46 -13.86
C GLY A 127 5.83 -9.99 -13.85
N GLY A 128 5.24 -9.14 -14.69
CA GLY A 128 5.48 -7.71 -14.68
C GLY A 128 4.81 -7.02 -13.48
N VAL A 129 5.49 -6.03 -12.92
CA VAL A 129 5.02 -5.22 -11.79
C VAL A 129 5.07 -3.75 -12.15
N ILE A 130 3.98 -3.03 -11.85
CA ILE A 130 3.89 -1.58 -12.00
C ILE A 130 3.53 -0.99 -10.64
N ASN A 131 4.36 -0.10 -10.14
CA ASN A 131 4.13 0.64 -8.90
C ASN A 131 3.86 2.10 -9.25
N ILE A 132 2.70 2.60 -8.84
CA ILE A 132 2.31 4.01 -8.97
C ILE A 132 2.32 4.60 -7.55
N ASP A 133 3.40 5.27 -7.21
CA ASP A 133 3.61 5.85 -5.88
C ASP A 133 2.73 7.10 -5.67
N ASP A 134 2.61 7.61 -4.44
CA ASP A 134 1.64 8.65 -3.98
C ASP A 134 1.52 9.95 -4.81
N SER A 135 2.42 10.18 -5.77
CA SER A 135 2.42 11.34 -6.68
C SER A 135 2.45 10.97 -8.17
N GLY A 136 2.47 9.67 -8.49
CA GLY A 136 2.46 9.16 -9.85
C GLY A 136 1.07 9.17 -10.47
N THR A 137 1.01 9.13 -11.79
CA THR A 137 -0.24 8.90 -12.52
C THR A 137 0.02 7.96 -13.69
N LEU A 138 -0.79 6.91 -13.78
CA LEU A 138 -0.97 6.13 -15.00
C LEU A 138 -2.16 6.72 -15.74
N PHE A 139 -1.88 7.48 -16.81
CA PHE A 139 -2.92 8.12 -17.60
C PHE A 139 -3.16 7.27 -18.85
N ASN A 140 -4.32 6.61 -18.94
CA ASN A 140 -4.70 5.82 -20.11
C ASN A 140 -5.41 6.71 -21.15
N LEU A 141 -4.86 6.71 -22.36
CA LEU A 141 -5.43 7.34 -23.58
C LEU A 141 -5.54 6.33 -24.74
N GLY A 142 -5.46 5.02 -24.45
CA GLY A 142 -5.44 3.95 -25.44
C GLY A 142 -5.83 2.59 -24.82
N PHE A 143 -5.01 1.56 -24.97
CA PHE A 143 -5.30 0.24 -24.40
C PHE A 143 -4.28 -0.15 -23.35
N VAL A 144 -4.72 -0.40 -22.12
CA VAL A 144 -3.89 -0.98 -21.05
C VAL A 144 -4.32 -2.42 -20.81
N ILE A 145 -3.41 -3.37 -21.05
CA ILE A 145 -3.63 -4.79 -20.79
C ILE A 145 -2.77 -5.19 -19.59
N ASN A 146 -3.41 -5.62 -18.51
CA ASN A 146 -2.75 -6.13 -17.33
C ASN A 146 -2.92 -7.65 -17.18
N ASN A 147 -1.80 -8.36 -17.28
CA ASN A 147 -1.67 -9.78 -16.94
C ASN A 147 -0.77 -10.01 -15.71
N GLY A 148 -0.18 -8.94 -15.16
CA GLY A 148 0.73 -8.96 -14.03
C GLY A 148 0.13 -8.23 -12.81
N ILE A 149 0.96 -7.51 -12.08
CA ILE A 149 0.55 -6.75 -10.89
C ILE A 149 0.65 -5.25 -11.15
N ILE A 150 -0.41 -4.51 -10.80
CA ILE A 150 -0.39 -3.05 -10.72
C ILE A 150 -0.69 -2.66 -9.27
N ASN A 151 0.23 -1.98 -8.60
CA ASN A 151 0.05 -1.39 -7.29
C ASN A 151 -0.19 0.11 -7.45
N ASN A 152 -1.43 0.55 -7.25
CA ASN A 152 -1.85 1.93 -7.35
C ASN A 152 -2.01 2.57 -5.97
N HIS A 153 -1.06 3.42 -5.60
CA HIS A 153 -1.12 4.25 -4.40
C HIS A 153 -1.55 5.70 -4.70
N ALA A 154 -1.56 6.12 -5.97
CA ALA A 154 -1.97 7.46 -6.38
C ALA A 154 -3.13 7.46 -7.37
N LEU A 155 -2.88 7.49 -8.68
CA LEU A 155 -3.92 7.65 -9.68
C LEU A 155 -3.71 6.75 -10.90
N ILE A 156 -4.70 5.91 -11.19
CA ILE A 156 -4.96 5.36 -12.51
C ILE A 156 -6.11 6.17 -13.11
N ASN A 157 -5.89 6.80 -14.25
CA ASN A 157 -6.88 7.64 -14.90
C ASN A 157 -7.23 7.06 -16.27
N ASN A 158 -8.32 6.30 -16.34
CA ASN A 158 -8.90 5.80 -17.58
C ASN A 158 -9.90 6.81 -18.13
N VAL A 159 -9.51 7.55 -19.17
CA VAL A 159 -10.36 8.57 -19.80
C VAL A 159 -10.72 8.07 -21.19
N THR A 160 -12.00 7.84 -21.45
CA THR A 160 -12.58 7.45 -22.77
C THR A 160 -12.11 6.13 -23.40
N ASP A 161 -11.20 5.41 -22.75
CA ASP A 161 -10.45 4.30 -23.32
C ASP A 161 -10.56 3.01 -22.49
N GLU A 162 -9.81 1.96 -22.84
CA GLU A 162 -9.99 0.60 -22.31
C GLU A 162 -8.83 0.14 -21.42
N ILE A 163 -9.17 -0.35 -20.22
CA ILE A 163 -8.28 -1.11 -19.36
C ILE A 163 -8.80 -2.54 -19.24
N ASP A 164 -7.97 -3.50 -19.63
CA ASP A 164 -8.21 -4.92 -19.48
C ASP A 164 -7.37 -5.49 -18.34
N ASN A 165 -7.99 -5.77 -17.20
CA ASN A 165 -7.38 -6.59 -16.17
C ASN A 165 -7.69 -8.07 -16.44
N ASN A 166 -6.82 -8.73 -17.19
CA ASN A 166 -7.01 -10.11 -17.62
C ASN A 166 -7.01 -11.08 -16.44
N SER A 167 -7.38 -12.35 -16.68
CA SER A 167 -7.56 -13.34 -15.61
C SER A 167 -6.33 -13.61 -14.73
N GLY A 168 -5.11 -13.37 -15.25
CA GLY A 168 -3.86 -13.43 -14.47
C GLY A 168 -3.47 -12.12 -13.80
N GLY A 169 -4.16 -11.03 -14.14
CA GLY A 169 -3.90 -9.68 -13.67
C GLY A 169 -4.45 -9.41 -12.27
N THR A 170 -3.68 -8.66 -11.49
CA THR A 170 -4.09 -8.09 -10.20
C THR A 170 -3.86 -6.59 -10.21
N ILE A 171 -4.88 -5.83 -9.79
CA ILE A 171 -4.75 -4.40 -9.49
C ILE A 171 -5.00 -4.21 -7.99
N ASN A 172 -3.97 -3.83 -7.24
CA ASN A 172 -4.08 -3.44 -5.84
C ASN A 172 -4.21 -1.92 -5.78
N ASN A 173 -5.32 -1.42 -5.27
CA ASN A 173 -5.67 -0.01 -5.27
C ASN A 173 -5.84 0.50 -3.84
N SER A 174 -4.88 1.31 -3.38
CA SER A 174 -5.05 2.17 -2.20
C SER A 174 -5.14 3.66 -2.56
N GLY A 175 -4.93 4.01 -3.83
CA GLY A 175 -5.13 5.33 -4.41
C GLY A 175 -6.50 5.45 -5.09
N THR A 176 -6.56 6.14 -6.23
CA THR A 176 -7.78 6.31 -7.04
C THR A 176 -7.65 5.58 -8.38
N ILE A 177 -8.62 4.73 -8.70
CA ILE A 177 -8.91 4.32 -10.07
C ILE A 177 -10.07 5.19 -10.55
N ARG A 178 -9.81 6.08 -11.51
CA ARG A 178 -10.85 6.85 -12.18
C ARG A 178 -11.16 6.22 -13.53
N ASN A 179 -12.39 5.75 -13.70
CA ASN A 179 -12.93 5.27 -14.97
C ASN A 179 -13.93 6.29 -15.51
N PHE A 180 -13.43 7.34 -16.16
CA PHE A 180 -14.21 8.47 -16.63
C PHE A 180 -14.64 8.29 -18.08
N HIS A 181 -15.88 7.83 -18.27
CA HIS A 181 -16.45 7.43 -19.57
C HIS A 181 -15.65 6.35 -20.33
N GLY A 182 -14.67 5.71 -19.69
CA GLY A 182 -13.91 4.59 -20.25
C GLY A 182 -14.56 3.24 -19.99
N LEU A 183 -13.89 2.20 -20.46
CA LEU A 183 -14.22 0.80 -20.23
C LEU A 183 -13.13 0.16 -19.36
N LEU A 184 -13.54 -0.45 -18.24
CA LEU A 184 -12.66 -1.27 -17.40
C LEU A 184 -13.21 -2.70 -17.40
N ASN A 185 -12.57 -3.61 -18.14
CA ASN A 185 -12.91 -5.02 -18.09
C ASN A 185 -12.06 -5.71 -17.04
N ASN A 186 -12.70 -6.28 -16.03
CA ASN A 186 -12.04 -7.07 -15.00
C ASN A 186 -12.36 -8.55 -15.18
N PHE A 187 -11.39 -9.31 -15.67
CA PHE A 187 -11.41 -10.79 -15.67
C PHE A 187 -10.57 -11.37 -14.53
N GLY A 188 -9.62 -10.60 -14.00
CA GLY A 188 -8.74 -10.98 -12.89
C GLY A 188 -9.25 -10.48 -11.53
N THR A 189 -8.33 -9.94 -10.73
CA THR A 189 -8.63 -9.44 -9.39
C THR A 189 -8.36 -7.94 -9.30
N ILE A 190 -9.33 -7.18 -8.77
CA ILE A 190 -9.13 -5.80 -8.31
C ILE A 190 -9.33 -5.79 -6.81
N ASN A 191 -8.29 -5.42 -6.06
CA ASN A 191 -8.36 -5.20 -4.62
C ASN A 191 -8.43 -3.70 -4.36
N ASN A 192 -9.62 -3.18 -4.05
CA ASN A 192 -9.79 -1.83 -3.56
C ASN A 192 -9.60 -1.82 -2.04
N GLU A 193 -8.40 -1.48 -1.62
CA GLU A 193 -7.94 -1.50 -0.24
C GLU A 193 -8.36 -0.25 0.52
N PHE A 194 -7.96 -0.15 1.79
CA PHE A 194 -8.27 1.01 2.63
C PHE A 194 -7.72 2.30 2.04
N GLY A 195 -8.56 3.35 2.03
CA GLY A 195 -8.26 4.61 1.37
C GLY A 195 -8.40 4.57 -0.16
N GLY A 196 -8.53 3.38 -0.74
CA GLY A 196 -8.76 3.17 -2.15
C GLY A 196 -10.12 3.71 -2.62
N ILE A 197 -10.12 4.40 -3.75
CA ILE A 197 -11.32 4.92 -4.40
C ILE A 197 -11.40 4.34 -5.81
N ILE A 198 -12.53 3.71 -6.13
CA ILE A 198 -12.93 3.45 -7.52
C ILE A 198 -14.01 4.47 -7.87
N ASP A 199 -13.66 5.45 -8.70
CA ASP A 199 -14.54 6.50 -9.21
C ASP A 199 -14.97 6.14 -10.63
N ASN A 200 -16.20 5.64 -10.78
CA ASN A 200 -16.73 5.16 -12.04
C ASN A 200 -17.88 6.03 -12.55
N SER A 201 -17.64 6.73 -13.66
CA SER A 201 -18.70 7.32 -14.49
C SER A 201 -18.85 6.62 -15.85
N GLY A 202 -17.93 5.72 -16.20
CA GLY A 202 -17.96 4.88 -17.40
C GLY A 202 -18.61 3.51 -17.16
N THR A 203 -18.04 2.47 -17.76
CA THR A 203 -18.49 1.09 -17.60
C THR A 203 -17.40 0.22 -16.99
N ILE A 204 -17.76 -0.55 -15.97
CA ILE A 204 -16.94 -1.64 -15.43
C ILE A 204 -17.65 -2.97 -15.73
N HIS A 205 -17.03 -3.82 -16.54
CA HIS A 205 -17.49 -5.20 -16.73
C HIS A 205 -16.71 -6.13 -15.81
N ASN A 206 -17.35 -6.64 -14.76
CA ASN A 206 -16.68 -7.50 -13.79
C ASN A 206 -16.97 -8.98 -14.05
N SER A 207 -16.12 -9.67 -14.79
CA SER A 207 -16.17 -11.14 -14.93
C SER A 207 -15.25 -11.88 -13.94
N GLY A 208 -14.36 -11.15 -13.26
CA GLY A 208 -13.45 -11.64 -12.22
C GLY A 208 -13.95 -11.32 -10.81
N THR A 209 -13.04 -10.82 -9.97
CA THR A 209 -13.34 -10.42 -8.59
C THR A 209 -12.97 -8.96 -8.36
N ILE A 210 -13.89 -8.19 -7.75
CA ILE A 210 -13.60 -6.88 -7.17
C ILE A 210 -13.79 -7.02 -5.65
N ASN A 211 -12.69 -6.93 -4.91
CA ASN A 211 -12.67 -6.94 -3.44
C ASN A 211 -12.61 -5.49 -2.95
N ASN A 212 -13.69 -4.99 -2.33
CA ASN A 212 -13.76 -3.66 -1.76
C ASN A 212 -13.51 -3.69 -0.24
N CYS A 213 -12.24 -3.84 0.14
CA CYS A 213 -11.75 -4.01 1.50
C CYS A 213 -11.63 -2.67 2.25
N SER A 214 -12.75 -2.11 2.72
CA SER A 214 -12.81 -0.75 3.30
C SER A 214 -12.48 0.39 2.33
N GLY A 215 -12.41 0.10 1.03
CA GLY A 215 -12.35 1.10 -0.02
C GLY A 215 -13.71 1.73 -0.31
N THR A 216 -13.71 2.83 -1.07
CA THR A 216 -14.91 3.50 -1.57
C THR A 216 -15.11 3.18 -3.04
N ILE A 217 -16.33 2.83 -3.43
CA ILE A 217 -16.73 2.75 -4.83
C ILE A 217 -17.80 3.82 -5.05
N ASP A 218 -17.42 4.90 -5.74
CA ASP A 218 -18.34 5.94 -6.18
C ASP A 218 -18.73 5.63 -7.62
N ASN A 219 -19.99 5.20 -7.81
CA ASN A 219 -20.47 4.77 -9.10
C ASN A 219 -21.64 5.65 -9.56
N SER A 220 -21.37 6.48 -10.56
CA SER A 220 -22.37 7.19 -11.35
C SER A 220 -22.62 6.56 -12.73
N GLY A 221 -21.76 5.62 -13.14
CA GLY A 221 -21.85 4.86 -14.38
C GLY A 221 -22.46 3.46 -14.22
N THR A 222 -22.00 2.52 -15.06
CA THR A 222 -22.46 1.12 -15.06
C THR A 222 -21.41 0.19 -14.46
N ILE A 223 -21.85 -0.74 -13.61
CA ILE A 223 -21.08 -1.90 -13.17
C ILE A 223 -21.95 -3.13 -13.41
N ASP A 224 -21.46 -4.10 -14.19
CA ASP A 224 -22.16 -5.36 -14.44
C ASP A 224 -21.27 -6.59 -14.19
N GLY A 225 -21.85 -7.78 -14.36
CA GLY A 225 -21.19 -9.06 -14.14
C GLY A 225 -21.28 -9.56 -12.70
N ASN A 226 -20.21 -10.16 -12.21
CA ASN A 226 -20.08 -10.71 -10.87
C ASN A 226 -20.27 -9.62 -9.80
N PRO A 227 -20.91 -9.96 -8.66
CA PRO A 227 -21.10 -9.02 -7.57
C PRO A 227 -19.76 -8.59 -6.95
N ILE A 228 -19.72 -7.36 -6.44
CA ILE A 228 -18.59 -6.83 -5.68
C ILE A 228 -18.56 -7.47 -4.29
N VAL A 229 -17.37 -7.90 -3.87
CA VAL A 229 -17.13 -8.46 -2.54
C VAL A 229 -16.73 -7.34 -1.59
N ASN A 230 -17.60 -6.95 -0.66
CA ASN A 230 -17.36 -5.82 0.26
C ASN A 230 -16.68 -6.21 1.59
N THR A 231 -16.18 -7.44 1.72
CA THR A 231 -15.62 -7.97 2.96
C THR A 231 -14.36 -8.77 2.67
N CYS A 232 -13.25 -8.44 3.32
CA CYS A 232 -11.95 -9.06 3.02
C CYS A 232 -11.30 -9.80 4.17
N ASN A 233 -11.88 -9.76 5.39
CA ASN A 233 -11.44 -10.57 6.54
C ASN A 233 -9.94 -10.41 6.84
N GLN A 234 -9.50 -9.19 7.16
CA GLN A 234 -8.10 -8.85 7.42
C GLN A 234 -7.70 -9.10 8.88
N ASP A 235 -6.55 -9.74 9.12
CA ASP A 235 -6.10 -10.10 10.47
C ASP A 235 -5.77 -8.88 11.36
N THR A 236 -6.23 -8.90 12.62
CA THR A 236 -5.97 -7.81 13.58
C THR A 236 -4.99 -8.22 14.68
N THR A 237 -4.32 -7.24 15.26
CA THR A 237 -3.52 -7.43 16.48
C THR A 237 -4.22 -6.74 17.66
N THR A 238 -4.56 -7.51 18.70
CA THR A 238 -5.14 -6.98 19.94
C THR A 238 -4.12 -6.99 21.07
N THR A 239 -4.00 -5.89 21.80
CA THR A 239 -3.16 -5.76 23.00
C THR A 239 -3.98 -5.22 24.17
N ILE A 240 -3.56 -5.51 25.40
CA ILE A 240 -4.23 -5.05 26.62
C ILE A 240 -3.20 -4.57 27.64
N THR A 241 -3.53 -3.50 28.36
CA THR A 241 -2.73 -2.94 29.47
C THR A 241 -3.63 -2.67 30.68
N SER A 242 -3.01 -2.56 31.86
CA SER A 242 -3.69 -2.21 33.12
C SER A 242 -3.12 -0.91 33.67
N SER A 243 -3.99 -0.03 34.16
CA SER A 243 -3.61 1.23 34.80
C SER A 243 -2.92 1.04 36.15
N LEU A 244 -3.14 -0.10 36.82
CA LEU A 244 -2.64 -0.37 38.17
C LEU A 244 -2.44 -1.86 38.43
N ASN A 245 -1.18 -2.30 38.46
CA ASN A 245 -0.80 -3.69 38.71
C ASN A 245 0.54 -3.78 39.46
N PRO A 246 0.59 -4.34 40.68
CA PRO A 246 -0.53 -4.86 41.46
C PRO A 246 -1.47 -3.76 41.95
N SER A 247 -2.75 -4.08 42.10
CA SER A 247 -3.76 -3.25 42.77
C SER A 247 -4.10 -3.80 44.15
N VAL A 248 -4.83 -3.04 44.96
CA VAL A 248 -5.46 -3.49 46.21
C VAL A 248 -6.95 -3.73 45.98
N PHE A 249 -7.54 -4.69 46.68
CA PHE A 249 -8.99 -4.95 46.65
C PHE A 249 -9.81 -3.65 46.80
N SER A 250 -10.88 -3.52 46.01
CA SER A 250 -11.73 -2.32 45.87
C SER A 250 -11.10 -1.09 45.19
N GLN A 251 -9.82 -1.13 44.79
CA GLN A 251 -9.26 -0.05 43.96
C GLN A 251 -9.76 -0.16 42.52
N LEU A 252 -10.01 1.00 41.91
CA LEU A 252 -10.40 1.08 40.51
C LEU A 252 -9.19 0.77 39.63
N VAL A 253 -9.31 -0.25 38.79
CA VAL A 253 -8.35 -0.62 37.75
C VAL A 253 -9.00 -0.39 36.40
N THR A 254 -8.34 0.35 35.52
CA THR A 254 -8.76 0.52 34.13
C THR A 254 -7.90 -0.34 33.23
N PHE A 255 -8.54 -1.24 32.49
CA PHE A 255 -7.91 -1.95 31.40
C PHE A 255 -8.12 -1.17 30.10
N THR A 256 -7.04 -1.01 29.33
CA THR A 256 -7.08 -0.37 28.01
C THR A 256 -6.65 -1.39 26.98
N VAL A 257 -7.51 -1.57 25.97
CA VAL A 257 -7.26 -2.41 24.81
C VAL A 257 -6.98 -1.54 23.61
N THR A 258 -6.02 -1.97 22.79
CA THR A 258 -5.74 -1.40 21.47
C THR A 258 -5.82 -2.52 20.44
N VAL A 259 -6.64 -2.32 19.42
CA VAL A 259 -6.78 -3.23 18.26
C VAL A 259 -6.26 -2.51 17.03
N THR A 260 -5.31 -3.11 16.32
CA THR A 260 -4.66 -2.50 15.16
C THR A 260 -4.68 -3.39 13.93
N ASN A 261 -4.68 -2.77 12.75
CA ASN A 261 -4.44 -3.39 11.45
C ASN A 261 -3.73 -2.36 10.53
N PRO A 262 -2.79 -2.78 9.66
CA PRO A 262 -2.13 -1.85 8.73
C PRO A 262 -3.07 -1.20 7.70
N GLY A 263 -4.13 -1.90 7.30
CA GLY A 263 -5.16 -1.49 6.36
C GLY A 263 -6.36 -0.79 7.01
N GLY A 264 -6.16 -0.06 8.12
CA GLY A 264 -7.16 0.81 8.71
C GLY A 264 -7.46 0.53 10.18
N THR A 265 -8.34 1.36 10.76
CA THR A 265 -8.72 1.25 12.18
C THR A 265 -9.90 0.29 12.35
N PRO A 266 -9.73 -0.82 13.10
CA PRO A 266 -10.81 -1.76 13.38
C PRO A 266 -11.95 -1.11 14.18
N THR A 267 -13.19 -1.51 13.88
CA THR A 267 -14.39 -1.03 14.57
C THR A 267 -15.07 -2.15 15.33
N GLY A 268 -16.04 -1.82 16.18
CA GLY A 268 -16.83 -2.82 16.90
C GLY A 268 -16.47 -2.90 18.38
N THR A 269 -16.59 -4.10 18.96
CA THR A 269 -16.60 -4.30 20.41
C THR A 269 -15.51 -5.28 20.86
N VAL A 270 -14.94 -5.01 22.02
CA VAL A 270 -13.99 -5.88 22.71
C VAL A 270 -14.63 -6.41 23.99
N THR A 271 -14.49 -7.71 24.23
CA THR A 271 -14.87 -8.35 25.50
C THR A 271 -13.64 -8.56 26.36
N PHE A 272 -13.71 -8.15 27.63
CA PHE A 272 -12.66 -8.37 28.62
C PHE A 272 -13.02 -9.60 29.44
N ASN A 273 -12.08 -10.53 29.58
CA ASN A 273 -12.26 -11.77 30.32
C ASN A 273 -11.22 -11.91 31.43
N ASP A 274 -11.63 -12.52 32.54
CA ASP A 274 -10.77 -12.98 33.62
C ASP A 274 -10.89 -14.51 33.72
N GLY A 275 -9.80 -15.23 33.44
CA GLY A 275 -9.81 -16.70 33.46
C GLY A 275 -10.83 -17.33 32.49
N GLY A 276 -11.15 -16.63 31.39
CA GLY A 276 -12.16 -17.03 30.41
C GLY A 276 -13.59 -16.58 30.71
N VAL A 277 -13.85 -15.95 31.86
CA VAL A 277 -15.17 -15.41 32.22
C VAL A 277 -15.22 -13.92 31.89
N SER A 278 -16.26 -13.48 31.18
CA SER A 278 -16.41 -12.06 30.85
C SER A 278 -16.62 -11.21 32.10
N ILE A 279 -15.83 -10.14 32.22
CA ILE A 279 -15.92 -9.12 33.28
C ILE A 279 -16.47 -7.80 32.75
N GLY A 280 -16.72 -7.69 31.45
CA GLY A 280 -17.28 -6.52 30.80
C GLY A 280 -16.88 -6.40 29.33
N SER A 281 -17.35 -5.34 28.69
CA SER A 281 -17.06 -5.03 27.29
C SER A 281 -16.87 -3.53 27.07
N GLY A 282 -16.11 -3.16 26.03
CA GLY A 282 -15.93 -1.78 25.58
C GLY A 282 -16.05 -1.67 24.07
N THR A 283 -16.52 -0.51 23.57
CA THR A 283 -16.56 -0.21 22.13
C THR A 283 -15.27 0.48 21.71
N LEU A 284 -14.73 0.13 20.55
CA LEU A 284 -13.55 0.78 19.99
C LEU A 284 -13.88 2.22 19.57
N ASP A 285 -13.04 3.17 19.98
CA ASP A 285 -13.08 4.54 19.50
C ASP A 285 -12.40 4.70 18.12
N GLY A 286 -12.35 5.92 17.59
CA GLY A 286 -11.73 6.23 16.29
C GLY A 286 -10.22 5.98 16.22
N THR A 287 -9.57 5.60 17.33
CA THR A 287 -8.16 5.21 17.40
C THR A 287 -7.97 3.70 17.59
N GLY A 288 -9.06 2.92 17.56
CA GLY A 288 -9.02 1.48 17.79
C GLY A 288 -8.80 1.12 19.25
N GLN A 289 -9.22 1.98 20.19
CA GLN A 289 -9.08 1.74 21.63
C GLN A 289 -10.41 1.55 22.34
N ALA A 290 -10.43 0.62 23.30
CA ALA A 290 -11.55 0.40 24.21
C ALA A 290 -11.05 0.35 25.66
N THR A 291 -11.85 0.82 26.61
CA THR A 291 -11.50 0.77 28.04
C THR A 291 -12.58 0.09 28.87
N LEU A 292 -12.16 -0.55 29.95
CA LEU A 292 -13.05 -1.11 30.98
C LEU A 292 -12.47 -0.82 32.37
N SER A 293 -13.25 -0.14 33.22
CA SER A 293 -12.86 0.10 34.61
C SER A 293 -13.60 -0.85 35.56
N VAL A 294 -12.86 -1.56 36.42
CA VAL A 294 -13.41 -2.49 37.42
C VAL A 294 -12.79 -2.24 38.78
N SER A 295 -13.58 -2.43 39.84
CA SER A 295 -13.13 -2.40 41.24
C SER A 295 -13.52 -3.66 42.01
N THR A 296 -14.09 -4.65 41.32
CA THR A 296 -14.74 -5.83 41.90
C THR A 296 -13.89 -7.10 41.83
N LEU A 297 -12.66 -7.03 41.28
CA LEU A 297 -11.76 -8.18 41.24
C LEU A 297 -11.41 -8.60 42.68
N SER A 298 -11.55 -9.89 42.96
CA SER A 298 -11.18 -10.49 44.25
C SER A 298 -9.68 -10.38 44.51
N ALA A 299 -9.23 -10.54 45.76
CA ALA A 299 -7.79 -10.68 46.00
C ALA A 299 -7.26 -12.00 45.39
N GLY A 300 -6.16 -11.92 44.66
CA GLY A 300 -5.58 -13.04 43.92
C GLY A 300 -4.82 -12.63 42.66
N THR A 301 -4.40 -13.62 41.87
CA THR A 301 -3.86 -13.41 40.53
C THR A 301 -4.95 -13.72 39.51
N HIS A 302 -5.19 -12.77 38.61
CA HIS A 302 -6.18 -12.80 37.55
C HIS A 302 -5.49 -12.89 36.20
N THR A 303 -6.05 -13.68 35.28
CA THR A 303 -5.54 -13.82 33.91
C THR A 303 -6.47 -13.06 32.98
N ILE A 304 -6.10 -11.82 32.69
CA ILE A 304 -6.93 -10.90 31.91
C ILE A 304 -6.62 -11.06 30.43
N THR A 305 -7.65 -11.25 29.62
CA THR A 305 -7.56 -11.25 28.15
C THR A 305 -8.59 -10.32 27.55
N ALA A 306 -8.28 -9.79 26.38
CA ALA A 306 -9.20 -9.02 25.56
C ALA A 306 -9.49 -9.75 24.26
N VAL A 307 -10.76 -9.94 23.94
CA VAL A 307 -11.23 -10.61 22.73
C VAL A 307 -11.95 -9.59 21.86
N TYR A 308 -11.34 -9.28 20.71
CA TYR A 308 -11.97 -8.55 19.63
C TYR A 308 -12.69 -9.54 18.71
N LEU A 309 -13.97 -9.30 18.42
CA LEU A 309 -14.81 -10.24 17.66
C LEU A 309 -14.78 -10.01 16.14
N GLY A 310 -13.98 -9.07 15.66
CA GLY A 310 -13.98 -8.67 14.26
C GLY A 310 -15.10 -7.70 13.91
N ASP A 311 -15.09 -7.26 12.66
CA ASP A 311 -16.18 -6.53 12.00
C ASP A 311 -16.32 -7.03 10.55
N SER A 312 -16.99 -6.26 9.68
CA SER A 312 -17.18 -6.64 8.27
C SER A 312 -15.88 -6.74 7.48
N ASN A 313 -14.80 -6.09 7.94
CA ASN A 313 -13.54 -5.98 7.21
C ASN A 313 -12.38 -6.65 7.96
N PHE A 314 -12.47 -6.77 9.28
CA PHE A 314 -11.40 -7.22 10.14
C PHE A 314 -11.75 -8.51 10.88
N ASN A 315 -10.82 -9.46 10.90
CA ASN A 315 -10.97 -10.73 11.61
C ASN A 315 -10.91 -10.54 13.13
N PRO A 316 -11.58 -11.43 13.89
CA PRO A 316 -11.40 -11.53 15.33
C PRO A 316 -9.95 -11.74 15.72
N SER A 317 -9.55 -11.19 16.86
CA SER A 317 -8.26 -11.50 17.48
C SER A 317 -8.35 -11.46 19.01
N THR A 318 -7.41 -12.11 19.68
CA THR A 318 -7.35 -12.15 21.14
C THR A 318 -5.98 -11.66 21.59
N SER A 319 -5.94 -10.86 22.66
CA SER A 319 -4.70 -10.39 23.24
C SER A 319 -3.89 -11.54 23.86
N PRO A 320 -2.57 -11.38 24.02
CA PRO A 320 -1.83 -12.13 25.02
C PRO A 320 -2.46 -12.00 26.42
N GLU A 321 -2.17 -12.95 27.29
CA GLU A 321 -2.62 -12.93 28.69
C GLU A 321 -1.89 -11.85 29.50
N LEU A 322 -2.65 -11.03 30.24
CA LEU A 322 -2.16 -10.06 31.21
C LEU A 322 -2.40 -10.58 32.63
N SER A 323 -1.32 -10.86 33.37
CA SER A 323 -1.41 -11.25 34.79
C SER A 323 -1.67 -10.03 35.67
N GLN A 324 -2.91 -9.85 36.13
CA GLN A 324 -3.28 -8.78 37.07
C GLN A 324 -3.24 -9.32 38.50
N VAL A 325 -2.45 -8.69 39.38
CA VAL A 325 -2.39 -9.07 40.79
C VAL A 325 -3.23 -8.10 41.61
N VAL A 326 -4.13 -8.65 42.45
CA VAL A 326 -4.95 -7.91 43.40
C VAL A 326 -4.58 -8.36 44.81
N LEU A 327 -4.08 -7.44 45.62
CA LEU A 327 -3.66 -7.69 46.99
C LEU A 327 -4.83 -7.47 47.94
N THR A 328 -4.90 -8.28 49.00
CA THR A 328 -5.64 -7.89 50.20
C THR A 328 -5.01 -6.65 50.85
N PRO A 329 -5.76 -5.87 51.64
CA PRO A 329 -5.20 -4.75 52.39
C PRO A 329 -3.99 -5.16 53.26
N SER A 330 -4.06 -6.32 53.94
CA SER A 330 -2.94 -6.84 54.75
C SER A 330 -1.70 -7.11 53.90
N GLN A 331 -1.85 -7.75 52.73
CA GLN A 331 -0.72 -8.00 51.83
C GLN A 331 -0.11 -6.71 51.28
N ALA A 332 -0.93 -5.69 51.03
CA ALA A 332 -0.43 -4.37 50.63
C ALA A 332 0.41 -3.73 51.75
N VAL A 333 -0.07 -3.80 52.99
CA VAL A 333 0.65 -3.33 54.18
C VAL A 333 1.98 -4.07 54.38
N ASP A 334 1.99 -5.41 54.25
CA ASP A 334 3.22 -6.22 54.38
C ASP A 334 4.25 -5.88 53.31
N ARG A 335 3.80 -5.68 52.06
CA ARG A 335 4.70 -5.27 50.96
C ARG A 335 5.28 -3.88 51.21
N LEU A 336 4.47 -2.95 51.71
CA LEU A 336 4.94 -1.61 52.04
C LEU A 336 5.94 -1.65 53.20
N ALA A 337 5.69 -2.47 54.23
CA ALA A 337 6.60 -2.66 55.36
C ALA A 337 7.94 -3.27 54.92
N ASN A 338 7.92 -4.28 54.04
CA ASN A 338 9.13 -4.90 53.49
C ASN A 338 9.94 -3.92 52.63
N LEU A 339 9.26 -3.10 51.82
CA LEU A 339 9.92 -2.06 51.02
C LEU A 339 10.55 -0.99 51.93
N ALA A 340 9.82 -0.52 52.93
CA ALA A 340 10.31 0.44 53.91
C ALA A 340 11.53 -0.09 54.69
N HIS A 341 11.50 -1.36 55.08
CA HIS A 341 12.65 -2.02 55.71
C HIS A 341 13.86 -2.07 54.76
N THR A 342 13.64 -2.43 53.49
CA THR A 342 14.69 -2.48 52.46
C THR A 342 15.31 -1.10 52.19
N LEU A 343 14.51 -0.04 52.27
CA LEU A 343 14.94 1.35 52.07
C LEU A 343 15.43 2.05 53.36
N GLY A 344 15.37 1.38 54.52
CA GLY A 344 15.82 1.93 55.80
C GLY A 344 14.94 3.06 56.35
N LEU A 345 13.67 3.16 55.95
CA LEU A 345 12.73 4.18 56.43
C LEU A 345 12.36 3.93 57.90
N LYS A 346 12.09 5.00 58.66
CA LYS A 346 11.76 4.90 60.09
C LYS A 346 10.30 4.47 60.28
N SER A 347 10.02 3.71 61.35
CA SER A 347 8.67 3.17 61.65
C SER A 347 7.55 4.22 61.69
N SER A 348 7.86 5.47 62.05
CA SER A 348 6.91 6.58 62.07
C SER A 348 6.42 7.04 60.68
N GLU A 349 7.21 6.80 59.64
CA GLU A 349 6.88 7.11 58.24
C GLU A 349 5.97 6.02 57.64
N LEU A 350 6.11 4.78 58.11
CA LEU A 350 5.29 3.63 57.73
C LEU A 350 3.85 3.74 58.26
N ASP A 351 3.68 4.13 59.53
CA ASP A 351 2.34 4.31 60.16
C ASP A 351 1.48 5.37 59.45
N SER A 352 2.12 6.39 58.87
CA SER A 352 1.41 7.45 58.14
C SER A 352 0.96 6.99 56.75
N ALA A 353 1.77 6.15 56.09
CA ALA A 353 1.45 5.58 54.78
C ALA A 353 0.40 4.45 54.87
N GLN A 354 0.41 3.66 55.95
CA GLN A 354 -0.58 2.60 56.19
C GLN A 354 -2.01 3.11 56.42
N LYS A 355 -2.18 4.33 56.94
CA LYS A 355 -3.51 4.96 57.15
C LYS A 355 -4.17 5.46 55.86
N LEU A 356 -3.46 5.44 54.73
CA LEU A 356 -3.91 5.91 53.42
C LEU A 356 -4.33 4.78 52.47
N LEU A 357 -4.10 3.52 52.87
CA LEU A 357 -4.48 2.29 52.15
C LEU A 357 -5.79 1.72 52.71
#